data_AF-A0A9D0XAA7-F1
#
_entry.id   AF-A0A9D0XAA7-F1
#
_cell.length_a   1.000
_cell.length_b   1.000
_cell.length_c   1.000
_cell.angle_alpha   90.00
_cell.angle_beta   90.00
_cell.angle_gamma   90.00
#
_symmetry.space_group_name_H-M   'P 1'
#
loop_
_entity.id
_entity.type
_entity.pdbx_description
1 polymer ?
#
loop_
_entity_poly.entity_id
_entity_poly.type
_entity_poly.pdbx_seq_one_letter_code
_entity_poly.pdbx_strand_id
1 'polypeptide(L)'
;APVAFLAARNTTPRLPIPAGMARLIPGPLRNVLLVVTGDDMYTLSIVRPFALLLIVASRSVNSLIWALLLVSIVGPGVLAGVVALSIRSIGFCAKLLYEAIEEISPVQVEAITATGARPLQVMVFGIVPQILPSFAGIAVFRWDINIRESTVLGLVGAGGIGLQLNASLNILSWTQVSVILVVILIAVVLGEWISAKVRGAII
;
A
#
# COMPACT_ATOMS: atom_id res chain seq x y z
N ALA A 1 11.09 -34.79 32.91
CA ALA A 1 11.56 -33.38 32.88
C ALA A 1 11.90 -32.98 31.44
N PRO A 2 10.99 -32.33 30.70
CA PRO A 2 11.16 -32.05 29.26
C PRO A 2 11.82 -30.68 28.95
N VAL A 3 12.20 -29.92 29.98
CA VAL A 3 12.70 -28.53 29.82
C VAL A 3 14.18 -28.47 29.42
N ALA A 4 14.96 -29.54 29.65
CA ALA A 4 16.39 -29.57 29.34
C ALA A 4 16.71 -29.77 27.84
N PHE A 5 15.78 -30.34 27.05
CA PHE A 5 16.00 -30.61 25.63
C PHE A 5 15.82 -29.37 24.74
N LEU A 6 15.04 -28.38 25.20
CA LEU A 6 14.80 -27.13 24.45
C LEU A 6 15.95 -26.11 24.57
N ALA A 7 16.84 -26.24 25.56
CA ALA A 7 17.96 -25.32 25.76
C ALA A 7 19.15 -25.59 24.81
N ALA A 8 19.25 -26.79 24.23
CA ALA A 8 20.38 -27.19 23.39
C ALA A 8 20.24 -26.83 21.89
N ARG A 9 19.09 -26.32 21.45
CA ARG A 9 18.86 -25.94 20.03
C ARG A 9 19.27 -24.48 19.71
N ASN A 10 19.64 -23.70 20.73
CA ASN A 10 19.98 -22.27 20.56
C ASN A 10 21.47 -21.99 20.34
N THR A 11 22.29 -23.02 20.15
CA THR A 11 23.76 -22.92 19.97
C THR A 11 24.23 -23.35 18.58
N THR A 12 23.41 -23.18 17.55
CA THR A 12 23.97 -23.11 16.19
C THR A 12 24.62 -21.73 16.01
N PRO A 13 25.95 -21.63 15.82
CA PRO A 13 26.59 -20.35 15.53
C PRO A 13 25.96 -19.79 14.25
N ARG A 14 25.28 -18.65 14.38
CA ARG A 14 24.78 -17.91 13.22
C ARG A 14 26.01 -17.45 12.46
N LEU A 15 26.25 -18.05 11.29
CA LEU A 15 27.34 -17.66 10.40
C LEU A 15 27.29 -16.14 10.21
N PRO A 16 28.37 -15.40 10.52
CA PRO A 16 28.43 -13.98 10.20
C PRO A 16 28.32 -13.85 8.69
N ILE A 17 27.28 -13.16 8.23
CA ILE A 17 27.07 -12.89 6.81
C ILE A 17 28.29 -12.07 6.35
N PRO A 18 29.07 -12.54 5.36
CA PRO A 18 30.27 -11.85 4.94
C PRO A 18 29.91 -10.43 4.48
N ALA A 19 30.62 -9.43 5.00
CA ALA A 19 30.37 -8.00 4.83
C ALA A 19 30.22 -7.52 3.36
N GLY A 20 30.61 -8.34 2.39
CA GLY A 20 30.41 -8.10 0.96
C GLY A 20 28.95 -8.22 0.47
N MET A 21 28.10 -8.98 1.15
CA MET A 21 26.72 -9.27 0.69
C MET A 21 25.73 -8.12 0.97
N ALA A 22 26.03 -7.27 1.96
CA ALA A 22 25.22 -6.09 2.31
C ALA A 22 25.32 -4.94 1.29
N ARG A 23 26.23 -5.04 0.30
CA ARG A 23 26.39 -4.04 -0.77
C ARG A 23 25.40 -4.19 -1.93
N LEU A 24 24.66 -5.30 -2.01
CA LEU A 24 23.71 -5.56 -3.12
C LEU A 24 22.30 -4.99 -2.91
N ILE A 25 22.04 -4.34 -1.77
CA ILE A 25 20.69 -3.91 -1.39
C ILE A 25 20.54 -2.41 -1.65
N PRO A 26 19.49 -1.97 -2.38
CA PRO A 26 19.29 -0.56 -2.71
C PRO A 26 19.24 0.32 -1.45
N GLY A 27 19.76 1.54 -1.57
CA GLY A 27 20.09 2.45 -0.47
C GLY A 27 19.07 2.60 0.68
N PRO A 28 17.73 2.65 0.43
CA PRO A 28 16.77 2.73 1.52
C PRO A 28 16.64 1.41 2.30
N LEU A 29 16.70 0.25 1.63
CA LEU A 29 16.65 -1.07 2.26
C LEU A 29 17.95 -1.41 2.99
N ARG A 30 19.11 -0.91 2.52
CA ARG A 30 20.40 -1.07 3.21
C ARG A 30 20.40 -0.40 4.58
N ASN A 31 19.84 0.81 4.68
CA ASN A 31 19.75 1.52 5.96
C ASN A 31 18.73 0.86 6.90
N VAL A 32 17.63 0.32 6.37
CA VAL A 32 16.65 -0.44 7.17
C VAL A 32 17.24 -1.77 7.63
N LEU A 33 17.99 -2.48 6.79
CA LEU A 33 18.60 -3.76 7.13
C LEU A 33 19.77 -3.60 8.12
N LEU A 34 20.59 -2.55 7.98
CA LEU A 34 21.62 -2.22 8.96
C LEU A 34 21.02 -1.79 10.31
N VAL A 35 19.86 -1.13 10.32
CA VAL A 35 19.08 -0.87 11.56
C VAL A 35 18.47 -2.15 12.14
N VAL A 36 18.28 -3.20 11.35
CA VAL A 36 17.74 -4.49 11.84
C VAL A 36 18.86 -5.47 12.23
N THR A 37 20.08 -5.30 11.71
CA THR A 37 21.19 -6.28 11.83
C THR A 37 22.42 -5.71 12.56
N GLY A 38 22.51 -4.41 12.80
CA GLY A 38 23.69 -3.79 13.42
C GLY A 38 23.85 -4.14 14.90
N ASP A 39 25.01 -4.68 15.27
CA ASP A 39 25.43 -5.06 16.62
C ASP A 39 25.62 -3.89 17.62
N ASP A 40 24.93 -2.76 17.44
CA ASP A 40 25.01 -1.60 18.34
C ASP A 40 23.82 -1.59 19.31
N MET A 41 23.98 -2.37 20.39
CA MET A 41 23.00 -2.64 21.44
C MET A 41 22.43 -1.38 22.17
N TYR A 42 22.94 -0.18 21.89
CA TYR A 42 22.54 1.09 22.53
C TYR A 42 21.67 1.99 21.63
N THR A 43 21.89 1.98 20.31
CA THR A 43 21.14 2.84 19.35
C THR A 43 19.77 2.24 18.98
N LEU A 44 19.61 0.92 19.14
CA LEU A 44 18.45 0.14 18.72
C LEU A 44 17.20 0.26 19.62
N SER A 45 17.34 0.70 20.87
CA SER A 45 16.22 0.70 21.82
C SER A 45 15.28 1.90 21.66
N ILE A 46 15.76 3.04 21.16
CA ILE A 46 14.96 4.27 20.98
C ILE A 46 14.57 4.47 19.50
N VAL A 47 15.49 4.19 18.58
CA VAL A 47 15.24 4.39 17.13
C VAL A 47 14.19 3.39 16.62
N ARG A 48 14.23 2.14 17.09
CA ARG A 48 13.28 1.10 16.68
C ARG A 48 11.84 1.38 17.11
N PRO A 49 11.50 1.69 18.38
CA PRO A 49 10.13 2.05 18.73
C PRO A 49 9.71 3.37 18.11
N PHE A 50 10.61 4.33 17.89
CA PHE A 50 10.27 5.57 17.20
C PHE A 50 9.95 5.35 15.72
N ALA A 51 10.73 4.53 15.02
CA ALA A 51 10.46 4.12 13.64
C ALA A 51 9.17 3.29 13.53
N LEU A 52 8.94 2.35 14.46
CA LEU A 52 7.69 1.59 14.54
C LEU A 52 6.51 2.49 14.87
N LEU A 53 6.66 3.48 15.75
CA LEU A 53 5.63 4.46 16.06
C LEU A 53 5.33 5.32 14.84
N LEU A 54 6.33 5.78 14.09
CA LEU A 54 6.10 6.53 12.85
C LEU A 54 5.44 5.67 11.76
N ILE A 55 5.84 4.41 11.61
CA ILE A 55 5.22 3.47 10.65
C ILE A 55 3.78 3.16 11.05
N VAL A 56 3.54 2.89 12.33
CA VAL A 56 2.20 2.64 12.88
C VAL A 56 1.37 3.91 12.80
N ALA A 57 1.90 5.09 13.14
CA ALA A 57 1.22 6.37 13.06
C ALA A 57 0.91 6.76 11.62
N SER A 58 1.82 6.52 10.68
CA SER A 58 1.57 6.69 9.24
C SER A 58 0.44 5.76 8.76
N ARG A 59 0.32 4.56 9.34
CA ARG A 59 -0.85 3.68 9.15
C ARG A 59 -2.10 4.16 9.90
N SER A 60 -1.94 4.80 11.05
CA SER A 60 -3.02 5.35 11.88
C SER A 60 -3.64 6.60 11.29
N VAL A 61 -2.89 7.39 10.48
CA VAL A 61 -3.45 8.47 9.65
C VAL A 61 -4.22 7.84 8.49
N ASN A 62 -5.39 7.34 8.82
CA ASN A 62 -6.37 6.80 7.89
C ASN A 62 -6.96 7.94 7.03
N SER A 63 -7.53 7.63 5.87
CA SER A 63 -8.21 8.62 5.00
C SER A 63 -9.26 9.45 5.75
N LEU A 64 -9.82 8.92 6.83
CA LEU A 64 -10.72 9.64 7.74
C LEU A 64 -10.11 10.91 8.32
N ILE A 65 -8.85 10.89 8.76
CA ILE A 65 -8.21 12.08 9.35
C ILE A 65 -8.03 13.15 8.27
N TRP A 66 -7.55 12.75 7.09
CA TRP A 66 -7.43 13.66 5.95
C TRP A 66 -8.79 14.23 5.52
N ALA A 67 -9.83 13.40 5.50
CA ALA A 67 -11.18 13.83 5.18
C ALA A 67 -11.71 14.85 6.19
N LEU A 68 -11.54 14.60 7.50
CA LEU A 68 -11.97 15.54 8.55
C LEU A 68 -11.24 16.88 8.45
N LEU A 69 -9.93 16.86 8.21
CA LEU A 69 -9.13 18.08 7.99
C LEU A 69 -9.56 18.83 6.73
N LEU A 70 -9.80 18.12 5.62
CA LEU A 70 -10.21 18.76 4.37
C LEU A 70 -11.64 19.27 4.42
N VAL A 71 -12.54 18.57 5.12
CA VAL A 71 -13.90 19.04 5.38
C VAL A 71 -13.90 20.29 6.25
N SER A 72 -12.99 20.41 7.23
CA SER A 72 -12.90 21.63 8.04
C SER A 72 -12.32 22.83 7.29
N ILE A 73 -11.42 22.60 6.33
CA ILE A 73 -10.78 23.65 5.53
C ILE A 73 -11.66 24.07 4.34
N VAL A 74 -12.16 23.11 3.56
CA VAL A 74 -12.86 23.33 2.29
C VAL A 74 -14.38 23.31 2.46
N GLY A 75 -14.87 22.74 3.56
CA GLY A 75 -16.28 22.48 3.79
C GLY A 75 -16.69 21.04 3.42
N PRO A 76 -17.88 20.60 3.86
CA PRO A 76 -18.43 19.29 3.51
C PRO A 76 -18.69 19.21 2.00
N GLY A 77 -18.34 18.09 1.40
CA GLY A 77 -18.53 17.87 -0.03
C GLY A 77 -17.60 16.82 -0.62
N VAL A 78 -17.89 16.44 -1.86
CA VAL A 78 -17.17 15.40 -2.62
C VAL A 78 -15.70 15.78 -2.83
N LEU A 79 -15.39 17.07 -2.98
CA LEU A 79 -14.04 17.54 -3.19
C LEU A 79 -13.10 17.16 -2.02
N ALA A 80 -13.57 17.31 -0.78
CA ALA A 80 -12.80 16.95 0.41
C ALA A 80 -12.48 15.45 0.44
N GLY A 81 -13.46 14.60 0.12
CA GLY A 81 -13.25 13.15 0.07
C GLY A 81 -12.34 12.71 -1.06
N VAL A 82 -12.50 13.26 -2.28
CA VAL A 82 -11.65 12.93 -3.43
C VAL A 82 -10.20 13.29 -3.14
N VAL A 83 -9.94 14.47 -2.59
CA VAL A 83 -8.57 14.90 -2.26
C VAL A 83 -8.00 14.04 -1.12
N ALA A 84 -8.79 13.76 -0.07
CA ALA A 84 -8.36 12.89 1.03
C ALA A 84 -7.96 11.49 0.55
N LEU A 85 -8.80 10.87 -0.28
CA LEU A 85 -8.55 9.55 -0.88
C LEU A 85 -7.34 9.59 -1.83
N SER A 86 -7.20 10.65 -2.62
CA SER A 86 -6.12 10.79 -3.60
C SER A 86 -4.76 10.88 -2.93
N ILE A 87 -4.61 11.73 -1.92
CA ILE A 87 -3.34 11.91 -1.18
C ILE A 87 -2.89 10.56 -0.58
N ARG A 88 -3.80 9.85 0.07
CA ARG A 88 -3.53 8.52 0.64
C ARG A 88 -3.24 7.47 -0.44
N SER A 89 -3.96 7.52 -1.55
CA SER A 89 -3.81 6.57 -2.65
C SER A 89 -2.45 6.72 -3.31
N ILE A 90 -2.04 7.95 -3.63
CA ILE A 90 -0.77 8.24 -4.31
C ILE A 90 0.42 7.66 -3.53
N GLY A 91 0.50 7.90 -2.22
CA GLY A 91 1.63 7.42 -1.41
C GLY A 91 1.80 5.90 -1.45
N PHE A 92 0.71 5.14 -1.31
CA PHE A 92 0.78 3.68 -1.36
C PHE A 92 0.99 3.16 -2.79
N CYS A 93 0.37 3.76 -3.82
CA CYS A 93 0.58 3.34 -5.20
C CYS A 93 2.04 3.60 -5.62
N ALA A 94 2.60 4.75 -5.25
CA ALA A 94 3.99 5.08 -5.53
C ALA A 94 4.95 4.07 -4.89
N LYS A 95 4.73 3.69 -3.63
CA LYS A 95 5.55 2.68 -2.96
C LYS A 95 5.52 1.33 -3.67
N LEU A 96 4.33 0.80 -3.96
CA LEU A 96 4.23 -0.52 -4.61
C LEU A 96 4.72 -0.51 -6.05
N LEU A 97 4.51 0.59 -6.78
CA LEU A 97 5.04 0.72 -8.13
C LEU A 97 6.55 0.87 -8.12
N TYR A 98 7.14 1.52 -7.11
CA TYR A 98 8.58 1.57 -6.91
C TYR A 98 9.17 0.18 -6.65
N GLU A 99 8.56 -0.61 -5.76
CA GLU A 99 8.96 -2.00 -5.52
C GLU A 99 8.88 -2.83 -6.81
N ALA A 100 7.83 -2.64 -7.62
CA ALA A 100 7.71 -3.30 -8.93
C ALA A 100 8.77 -2.84 -9.94
N ILE A 101 9.20 -1.58 -9.89
CA ILE A 101 10.29 -1.06 -10.74
C ILE A 101 11.64 -1.64 -10.30
N GLU A 102 11.88 -1.85 -9.01
CA GLU A 102 13.12 -2.47 -8.52
C GLU A 102 13.24 -3.96 -8.89
N GLU A 103 12.11 -4.63 -9.16
CA GLU A 103 12.06 -6.05 -9.51
C GLU A 103 12.23 -6.33 -11.02
N ILE A 104 12.27 -5.30 -11.87
CA ILE A 104 12.39 -5.48 -13.33
C ILE A 104 13.71 -6.17 -13.72
N SER A 105 13.67 -6.92 -14.82
CA SER A 105 14.88 -7.57 -15.36
C SER A 105 15.78 -6.55 -16.06
N PRO A 106 17.02 -6.33 -15.59
CA PRO A 106 17.96 -5.41 -16.24
C PRO A 106 18.38 -5.90 -17.62
N VAL A 107 18.41 -7.22 -17.83
CA VAL A 107 18.81 -7.85 -19.10
C VAL A 107 17.89 -7.41 -20.26
N GLN A 108 16.58 -7.34 -20.02
CA GLN A 108 15.61 -6.89 -21.04
C GLN A 108 15.81 -5.41 -21.40
N VAL A 109 16.17 -4.58 -20.43
CA VAL A 109 16.43 -3.15 -20.62
C VAL A 109 17.75 -2.93 -21.38
N GLU A 110 18.79 -3.68 -21.03
CA GLU A 110 20.09 -3.66 -21.72
C GLU A 110 19.97 -4.13 -23.18
N ALA A 111 19.19 -5.18 -23.45
CA ALA A 111 18.96 -5.68 -24.80
C ALA A 111 18.34 -4.61 -25.73
N ILE A 112 17.36 -3.85 -25.24
CA ILE A 112 16.74 -2.74 -26.00
C ILE A 112 17.71 -1.57 -26.14
N THR A 113 18.51 -1.29 -25.12
CA THR A 113 19.53 -0.24 -25.19
C THR A 113 20.61 -0.57 -26.24
N ALA A 114 20.99 -1.84 -26.35
CA ALA A 114 21.97 -2.33 -27.31
C ALA A 114 21.53 -2.19 -28.78
N THR A 115 20.23 -2.02 -29.06
CA THR A 115 19.74 -1.75 -30.42
C THR A 115 19.94 -0.29 -30.86
N GLY A 116 20.54 0.55 -30.02
CA GLY A 116 20.67 2.00 -30.27
C GLY A 116 19.41 2.81 -29.93
N ALA A 117 18.51 2.26 -29.11
CA ALA A 117 17.26 2.91 -28.72
C ALA A 117 17.51 4.19 -27.90
N ARG A 118 16.69 5.22 -28.14
CA ARG A 118 16.74 6.48 -27.37
C ARG A 118 16.19 6.26 -25.94
N PRO A 119 16.55 7.07 -24.93
CA PRO A 119 16.11 6.86 -23.54
C PRO A 119 14.59 6.72 -23.35
N LEU A 120 13.79 7.48 -24.10
CA LEU A 120 12.31 7.35 -24.07
C LEU A 120 11.83 6.01 -24.63
N GLN A 121 12.50 5.47 -25.66
CA GLN A 121 12.17 4.15 -26.22
C GLN A 121 12.54 3.04 -25.24
N VAL A 122 13.68 3.17 -24.55
CA VAL A 122 14.08 2.23 -23.48
C VAL A 122 13.04 2.22 -22.34
N MET A 123 12.54 3.39 -21.94
CA MET A 123 11.48 3.48 -20.93
C MET A 123 10.19 2.79 -21.38
N VAL A 124 9.69 3.15 -22.56
CA VAL A 124 8.37 2.69 -23.06
C VAL A 124 8.36 1.22 -23.46
N PHE A 125 9.46 0.70 -24.01
CA PHE A 125 9.54 -0.68 -24.49
C PHE A 125 10.31 -1.62 -23.57
N GLY A 126 11.19 -1.10 -22.72
CA GLY A 126 11.96 -1.91 -21.77
C GLY A 126 11.35 -1.95 -20.39
N ILE A 127 10.88 -0.83 -19.85
CA ILE A 127 10.45 -0.75 -18.44
C ILE A 127 8.94 -0.87 -18.30
N VAL A 128 8.18 -0.05 -19.05
CA VAL A 128 6.71 0.03 -18.95
C VAL A 128 6.01 -1.34 -19.10
N PRO A 129 6.38 -2.21 -20.06
CA PRO A 129 5.71 -3.50 -20.24
C PRO A 129 5.92 -4.44 -19.05
N GLN A 130 7.07 -4.35 -18.38
CA GLN A 130 7.38 -5.19 -17.21
C GLN A 130 6.56 -4.78 -15.98
N ILE A 131 6.29 -3.48 -15.80
CA ILE A 131 5.55 -2.96 -14.64
C ILE A 131 4.03 -2.85 -14.86
N LEU A 132 3.56 -2.93 -16.12
CA LEU A 132 2.13 -2.85 -16.46
C LEU A 132 1.27 -3.88 -15.71
N PRO A 133 1.69 -5.17 -15.65
CA PRO A 133 1.12 -6.19 -14.76
C PRO A 133 0.83 -5.69 -13.34
N SER A 134 1.87 -5.22 -12.67
CA SER A 134 1.81 -4.76 -11.28
C SER A 134 0.95 -3.51 -11.16
N PHE A 135 1.09 -2.56 -12.09
CA PHE A 135 0.29 -1.34 -12.12
C PHE A 135 -1.21 -1.63 -12.20
N ALA A 136 -1.64 -2.50 -13.10
CA ALA A 136 -3.05 -2.88 -13.25
C ALA A 136 -3.59 -3.56 -11.97
N GLY A 137 -2.81 -4.47 -11.37
CA GLY A 137 -3.17 -5.12 -10.11
C GLY A 137 -3.30 -4.13 -8.95
N ILE A 138 -2.38 -3.17 -8.85
CA ILE A 138 -2.41 -2.10 -7.82
C ILE A 138 -3.60 -1.17 -8.04
N ALA A 139 -3.89 -0.78 -9.28
CA ALA A 139 -4.97 0.13 -9.61
C ALA A 139 -6.34 -0.44 -9.25
N VAL A 140 -6.62 -1.69 -9.64
CA VAL A 140 -7.89 -2.37 -9.33
C VAL A 140 -8.05 -2.59 -7.83
N PHE A 141 -7.00 -3.04 -7.16
CA PHE A 141 -6.99 -3.19 -5.72
C PHE A 141 -7.28 -1.87 -4.99
N ARG A 142 -6.68 -0.77 -5.47
CA ARG A 142 -6.91 0.55 -4.88
C ARG A 142 -8.33 1.05 -5.14
N TRP A 143 -8.86 0.80 -6.32
CA TRP A 143 -10.23 1.18 -6.67
C TRP A 143 -11.25 0.52 -5.73
N ASP A 144 -11.13 -0.79 -5.45
CA ASP A 144 -11.99 -1.47 -4.47
C ASP A 144 -11.91 -0.83 -3.07
N ILE A 145 -10.68 -0.62 -2.58
CA ILE A 145 -10.47 0.03 -1.29
C ILE A 145 -11.08 1.42 -1.26
N ASN A 146 -10.94 2.21 -2.32
CA ASN A 146 -11.46 3.57 -2.37
C ASN A 146 -13.00 3.59 -2.34
N ILE A 147 -13.68 2.63 -2.99
CA ILE A 147 -15.14 2.49 -2.88
C ILE A 147 -15.54 2.25 -1.43
N ARG A 148 -14.87 1.32 -0.75
CA ARG A 148 -15.17 0.97 0.64
C ARG A 148 -14.84 2.11 1.60
N GLU A 149 -13.70 2.77 1.43
CA GLU A 149 -13.33 3.94 2.25
C GLU A 149 -14.34 5.09 2.01
N SER A 150 -14.86 5.27 0.79
CA SER A 150 -15.83 6.34 0.49
C SER A 150 -17.15 6.23 1.27
N THR A 151 -17.59 5.02 1.65
CA THR A 151 -18.81 4.86 2.45
C THR A 151 -18.62 5.38 3.88
N VAL A 152 -17.44 5.18 4.46
CA VAL A 152 -17.11 5.70 5.79
C VAL A 152 -16.84 7.21 5.73
N LEU A 153 -16.14 7.67 4.70
CA LEU A 153 -15.86 9.11 4.50
C LEU A 153 -17.14 9.93 4.28
N GLY A 154 -18.16 9.36 3.63
CA GLY A 154 -19.44 10.04 3.47
C GLY A 154 -20.18 10.28 4.77
N LEU A 155 -19.95 9.48 5.82
CA LEU A 155 -20.54 9.69 7.14
C LEU A 155 -19.95 10.93 7.85
N VAL A 156 -18.73 11.34 7.50
CA VAL A 156 -18.06 12.53 8.07
C VAL A 156 -18.22 13.79 7.20
N GLY A 157 -19.09 13.74 6.19
CA GLY A 157 -19.38 14.88 5.31
C GLY A 157 -18.42 15.03 4.13
N ALA A 158 -17.54 14.06 3.87
CA ALA A 158 -16.57 14.12 2.77
C ALA A 158 -17.11 13.60 1.42
N GLY A 159 -18.41 13.32 1.30
CA GLY A 159 -19.02 12.90 0.03
C GLY A 159 -19.11 11.38 -0.19
N GLY A 160 -19.67 10.98 -1.33
CA GLY A 160 -19.79 9.57 -1.73
C GLY A 160 -21.05 8.87 -1.20
N ILE A 161 -21.10 7.54 -1.37
CA ILE A 161 -22.27 6.70 -1.04
C ILE A 161 -22.64 6.80 0.46
N GLY A 162 -21.66 7.09 1.32
CA GLY A 162 -21.87 7.30 2.74
C GLY A 162 -22.79 8.48 3.07
N LEU A 163 -22.90 9.49 2.19
CA LEU A 163 -23.84 10.60 2.41
C LEU A 163 -25.29 10.14 2.36
N GLN A 164 -25.65 9.35 1.34
CA GLN A 164 -27.00 8.79 1.21
C GLN A 164 -27.31 7.81 2.35
N LEU A 165 -26.30 7.04 2.78
CA LEU A 165 -26.43 6.17 3.94
C LEU A 165 -26.72 6.98 5.20
N ASN A 166 -25.94 8.04 5.46
CA ASN A 166 -26.12 8.93 6.61
C ASN A 166 -27.52 9.60 6.58
N ALA A 167 -27.93 10.12 5.42
CA ALA A 167 -29.24 10.74 5.26
C ALA A 167 -30.38 9.76 5.57
N SER A 168 -30.27 8.51 5.11
CA SER A 168 -31.27 7.46 5.36
C SER A 168 -31.32 7.04 6.83
N LEU A 169 -30.16 7.01 7.50
CA LEU A 169 -30.06 6.75 8.93
C LEU A 169 -30.70 7.87 9.76
N ASN A 170 -30.53 9.14 9.37
CA ASN A 170 -31.08 10.30 10.08
C ASN A 170 -32.62 10.31 10.07
N ILE A 171 -33.26 9.78 9.03
CA ILE A 171 -34.71 9.64 8.94
C ILE A 171 -35.22 8.26 9.41
N LEU A 172 -34.34 7.41 9.95
CA LEU A 172 -34.62 6.04 10.38
C LEU A 172 -35.33 5.18 9.30
N SER A 173 -35.00 5.41 8.02
CA SER A 173 -35.56 4.65 6.90
C SER A 173 -34.79 3.34 6.73
N TRP A 174 -35.13 2.34 7.53
CA TRP A 174 -34.45 1.04 7.53
C TRP A 174 -34.51 0.32 6.18
N THR A 175 -35.57 0.53 5.39
CA THR A 175 -35.69 0.02 4.03
C THR A 175 -34.64 0.63 3.10
N GLN A 176 -34.40 1.94 3.19
CA GLN A 176 -33.42 2.60 2.34
C GLN A 176 -31.98 2.27 2.79
N VAL A 177 -31.76 2.19 4.10
CA VAL A 177 -30.48 1.76 4.69
C VAL A 177 -30.11 0.35 4.21
N SER A 178 -31.04 -0.61 4.27
CA SER A 178 -30.75 -2.00 3.84
C SER A 178 -30.44 -2.10 2.35
N VAL A 179 -31.14 -1.36 1.49
CA VAL A 179 -30.85 -1.31 0.05
C VAL A 179 -29.45 -0.74 -0.21
N ILE A 180 -29.09 0.36 0.45
CA ILE A 180 -27.75 0.96 0.28
C ILE A 180 -26.65 -0.02 0.74
N LEU A 181 -26.85 -0.72 1.85
CA LEU A 181 -25.90 -1.74 2.33
C LEU A 181 -25.75 -2.89 1.34
N VAL A 182 -26.84 -3.38 0.75
CA VAL A 182 -26.80 -4.42 -0.29
C VAL A 182 -26.04 -3.94 -1.53
N VAL A 183 -26.26 -2.69 -1.97
CA VAL A 183 -25.52 -2.11 -3.10
C VAL A 183 -24.02 -2.03 -2.80
N ILE A 184 -23.63 -1.59 -1.60
CA ILE A 184 -22.22 -1.56 -1.17
C ILE A 184 -21.63 -2.98 -1.18
N LEU A 185 -22.37 -3.97 -0.66
CA LEU A 185 -21.93 -5.36 -0.65
C LEU A 185 -21.70 -5.89 -2.08
N ILE A 186 -22.64 -5.65 -2.99
CA ILE A 186 -22.51 -6.06 -4.40
C ILE A 186 -21.30 -5.38 -5.04
N ALA A 187 -21.10 -4.08 -4.81
CA ALA A 187 -19.97 -3.33 -5.35
C ALA A 187 -18.63 -3.91 -4.87
N VAL A 188 -18.53 -4.28 -3.58
CA VAL A 188 -17.35 -4.92 -3.01
C VAL A 188 -17.10 -6.29 -3.63
N VAL A 189 -18.12 -7.15 -3.72
CA VAL A 189 -17.97 -8.51 -4.28
C VAL A 189 -17.55 -8.44 -5.76
N LEU A 190 -18.12 -7.51 -6.52
CA LEU A 190 -17.70 -7.26 -7.90
C LEU A 190 -16.26 -6.74 -7.97
N GLY A 191 -15.86 -5.84 -7.07
CA GLY A 191 -14.49 -5.34 -6.97
C GLY A 191 -13.48 -6.45 -6.69
N GLU A 192 -13.78 -7.34 -5.74
CA GLU A 192 -12.97 -8.51 -5.44
C GLU A 192 -12.88 -9.48 -6.62
N TRP A 193 -13.99 -9.73 -7.31
CA TRP A 193 -14.02 -10.60 -8.50
C TRP A 193 -13.19 -10.03 -9.66
N ILE A 194 -13.31 -8.73 -9.94
CA ILE A 194 -12.51 -8.05 -10.97
C ILE A 194 -11.03 -8.09 -10.59
N SER A 195 -10.70 -7.80 -9.33
CA SER A 195 -9.33 -7.86 -8.81
C SER A 195 -8.71 -9.25 -8.97
N ALA A 196 -9.46 -10.30 -8.64
CA ALA A 196 -9.02 -11.68 -8.82
C ALA A 196 -8.80 -12.03 -10.30
N LYS A 197 -9.71 -11.60 -11.19
CA LYS A 197 -9.62 -11.88 -12.62
C LYS A 197 -8.48 -11.13 -13.30
N VAL A 198 -8.24 -9.88 -12.93
CA VAL A 198 -7.12 -9.08 -13.44
C VAL A 198 -5.79 -9.68 -12.99
N ARG A 199 -5.66 -10.09 -11.72
CA ARG A 199 -4.46 -10.79 -11.24
C ARG A 199 -4.23 -12.12 -11.95
N GLY A 200 -5.29 -12.91 -12.18
CA GLY A 200 -5.20 -14.20 -12.85
C GLY A 200 -5.01 -14.14 -14.37
N ALA A 201 -5.20 -12.98 -15.01
CA ALA A 201 -4.93 -12.78 -16.44
C ALA A 201 -3.53 -12.21 -16.72
N ILE A 202 -2.85 -11.75 -15.68
CA ILE A 202 -1.56 -11.07 -15.73
C ILE A 202 -0.39 -12.02 -15.40
N ILE A 203 -0.67 -13.12 -14.70
CA ILE A 203 0.24 -14.22 -14.38
C ILE A 203 -0.03 -15.37 -15.36
#